data_AF-A0A380THM4-F1
#
_entry.id   AF-A0A380THM4-F1
#
_cell.length_a   1.000
_cell.length_b   1.000
_cell.length_c   1.000
_cell.angle_alpha   90.00
_cell.angle_beta   90.00
_cell.angle_gamma   90.00
#
_symmetry.space_group_name_H-M   'P 1'
#
loop_
_entity.id
_entity.type
_entity.pdbx_description
1 polymer ?
#
loop_
_entity_poly.entity_id
_entity_poly.type
_entity_poly.pdbx_seq_one_letter_code
_entity_poly.pdbx_strand_id
1 'polypeptide(L)'
;MGTLAYASMSGIGRSGTGVLKVDGNEVVTKTMERTLPLIMQWDENLDVGSDTGTPVDDADYQVPFAFTGKIDKITLTIDRPQLSAEDTEKLKAAQRNNKTSE
;
A
#
# COMPACT_ATOMS: atom_id res chain seq x y z
N MET A 1 5.07 -7.31 1.45
CA MET A 1 6.49 -7.67 1.26
C MET A 1 6.63 -9.19 1.06
N GLY A 2 6.01 -9.77 0.03
CA GLY A 2 5.94 -11.23 -0.11
C GLY A 2 7.20 -11.87 -0.70
N THR A 3 7.87 -11.19 -1.64
CA THR A 3 8.99 -11.73 -2.44
C THR A 3 10.37 -11.42 -1.88
N LEU A 4 10.52 -10.30 -1.17
CA LEU A 4 11.78 -9.90 -0.53
C LEU A 4 12.28 -10.91 0.51
N ALA A 5 11.35 -11.60 1.20
CA ALA A 5 11.68 -12.65 2.16
C ALA A 5 12.47 -13.83 1.55
N TYR A 6 12.50 -13.97 0.22
CA TYR A 6 13.23 -15.03 -0.50
C TYR A 6 14.29 -14.43 -1.45
N ALA A 7 14.82 -13.25 -1.11
CA ALA A 7 15.79 -12.50 -1.91
C ALA A 7 15.33 -12.18 -3.35
N SER A 8 14.02 -12.13 -3.58
CA SER A 8 13.44 -11.81 -4.88
C SER A 8 12.93 -10.38 -4.91
N MET A 9 13.48 -9.57 -5.81
CA MET A 9 13.02 -8.19 -6.07
C MET A 9 11.78 -8.14 -6.96
N SER A 10 11.30 -9.30 -7.42
CA SER A 10 10.11 -9.41 -8.26
C SER A 10 8.89 -8.85 -7.53
N GLY A 11 8.06 -8.06 -8.20
CA GLY A 11 6.87 -7.48 -7.58
C GLY A 11 7.04 -6.06 -7.05
N ILE A 12 8.28 -5.62 -6.79
CA ILE A 12 8.52 -4.28 -6.23
C ILE A 12 8.17 -3.20 -7.25
N GLY A 13 7.34 -2.26 -6.83
CA GLY A 13 6.88 -1.15 -7.65
C GLY A 13 6.06 -1.59 -8.88
N ARG A 14 5.47 -2.80 -8.88
CA ARG A 14 4.60 -3.25 -9.98
C ARG A 14 3.41 -2.32 -10.16
N SER A 15 2.82 -2.35 -11.35
CA SER A 15 1.63 -1.57 -11.65
C SER A 15 0.47 -1.91 -10.72
N GLY A 16 -0.46 -0.97 -10.60
CA GLY A 16 -1.71 -1.15 -9.86
C GLY A 16 -2.81 -0.27 -10.46
N THR A 17 -4.06 -0.65 -10.22
CA THR A 17 -5.22 0.14 -10.63
C THR A 17 -5.92 0.67 -9.39
N GLY A 18 -6.05 2.00 -9.31
CA GLY A 18 -6.86 2.68 -8.30
C GLY A 18 -8.24 2.98 -8.85
N VAL A 19 -9.27 2.74 -8.04
CA VAL A 19 -10.67 3.04 -8.37
C VAL A 19 -11.27 3.86 -7.24
N LEU A 20 -11.84 5.01 -7.58
CA LEU A 20 -12.65 5.81 -6.65
C LEU A 20 -14.13 5.54 -6.90
N LYS A 21 -14.86 5.25 -5.83
CA LYS A 21 -16.31 5.07 -5.88
C LYS A 21 -17.02 6.08 -5.00
N VAL A 22 -18.16 6.59 -5.45
CA VAL A 22 -19.08 7.45 -4.69
C VAL A 22 -20.45 6.80 -4.75
N ASP A 23 -21.08 6.60 -3.60
CA ASP A 23 -22.36 5.90 -3.46
C ASP A 23 -22.37 4.51 -4.14
N GLY A 24 -21.23 3.82 -4.09
CA GLY A 24 -21.02 2.51 -4.71
C GLY A 24 -20.72 2.53 -6.22
N ASN A 25 -20.86 3.68 -6.89
CA ASN A 25 -20.63 3.83 -8.32
C ASN A 25 -19.19 4.24 -8.62
N GLU A 26 -18.56 3.67 -9.65
CA GLU A 26 -17.22 4.05 -10.10
C GLU A 26 -17.26 5.43 -10.76
N VAL A 27 -16.50 6.39 -10.20
CA VAL A 27 -16.42 7.76 -10.73
C VAL A 27 -15.10 8.04 -11.43
N VAL A 28 -14.02 7.34 -11.05
CA VAL A 28 -12.75 7.38 -11.78
C VAL A 28 -11.96 6.10 -11.55
N THR A 29 -11.31 5.65 -12.62
CA THR A 29 -10.37 4.52 -12.61
C THR A 29 -9.06 4.98 -13.23
N LYS A 30 -7.94 4.74 -12.55
CA LYS A 30 -6.60 5.06 -13.05
C LYS A 30 -5.66 3.90 -12.88
N THR A 31 -4.96 3.56 -13.95
CA THR A 31 -3.82 2.65 -13.91
C THR A 31 -2.56 3.43 -13.61
N MET A 32 -1.80 2.97 -12.63
CA MET A 32 -0.45 3.42 -12.32
C MET A 32 0.50 2.38 -12.88
N GLU A 33 1.25 2.73 -13.93
CA GLU A 33 2.20 1.81 -14.59
C GLU A 33 3.27 1.29 -13.63
N ARG A 34 3.63 2.09 -12.63
CA ARG A 34 4.57 1.75 -11.55
C ARG A 34 4.06 2.34 -10.24
N THR A 35 4.30 1.63 -9.14
CA THR A 35 3.97 2.09 -7.78
C THR A 35 5.24 2.43 -6.99
N LEU A 36 5.09 3.16 -5.89
CA LEU A 36 6.20 3.50 -5.01
C LEU A 36 6.81 2.25 -4.35
N PRO A 37 8.15 2.11 -4.34
CA PRO A 37 8.82 0.93 -3.78
C PRO A 37 8.88 0.99 -2.25
N LEU A 38 8.55 -0.14 -1.62
CA LEU A 38 8.67 -0.41 -0.18
C LEU A 38 7.74 0.40 0.74
N ILE A 39 7.85 1.74 0.79
CA ILE A 39 7.16 2.59 1.78
C ILE A 39 7.06 4.05 1.29
N MET A 40 5.93 4.72 1.57
CA MET A 40 5.84 6.20 1.57
C MET A 40 6.49 6.76 2.84
N GLN A 41 6.74 8.07 2.94
CA GLN A 41 7.55 8.63 4.04
C GLN A 41 7.13 8.11 5.44
N TRP A 42 8.13 7.85 6.30
CA TRP A 42 7.90 7.24 7.63
C TRP A 42 7.14 8.14 8.61
N ASP A 43 7.12 9.43 8.34
CA ASP A 43 6.41 10.46 9.09
C ASP A 43 4.95 10.62 8.66
N GLU A 44 4.48 9.87 7.65
CA GLU A 44 3.07 9.86 7.23
C GLU A 44 2.27 8.79 7.99
N ASN A 45 1.19 9.23 8.65
CA ASN A 45 0.29 8.39 9.43
C ASN A 45 -1.06 8.16 8.70
N LEU A 46 -1.91 7.27 9.25
CA LEU A 46 -3.30 7.17 8.82
C LEU A 46 -4.15 8.10 9.67
N ASP A 47 -4.36 9.31 9.18
CA ASP A 47 -5.17 10.31 9.85
C ASP A 47 -6.66 10.13 9.57
N VAL A 48 -7.50 10.42 10.57
CA VAL A 48 -8.96 10.37 10.47
C VAL A 48 -9.55 11.72 10.85
N GLY A 49 -10.14 12.41 9.87
CA GLY A 49 -10.87 13.66 10.10
C GLY A 49 -10.02 14.92 10.14
N SER A 50 -8.69 14.82 10.09
CA SER A 50 -7.79 15.96 9.86
C SER A 50 -6.45 15.47 9.35
N ASP A 51 -5.97 15.99 8.23
CA ASP A 51 -4.57 15.80 7.85
C ASP A 51 -3.68 16.67 8.75
N THR A 52 -2.69 16.08 9.40
CA THR A 52 -1.74 16.78 10.29
C THR A 52 -0.28 16.67 9.83
N GLY A 53 -0.04 15.94 8.73
CA GLY A 53 1.29 15.62 8.22
C GLY A 53 1.77 16.61 7.17
N THR A 54 2.33 16.09 6.07
CA THR A 54 2.85 16.92 4.98
C THR A 54 1.74 17.19 3.96
N PRO A 55 1.47 18.46 3.59
CA PRO A 55 0.50 18.74 2.56
C PRO A 55 0.93 18.17 1.20
N VAL A 56 -0.03 17.63 0.44
CA VAL A 56 0.21 17.14 -0.92
C VAL A 56 0.47 18.29 -1.89
N ASP A 57 -0.24 19.41 -1.72
CA ASP A 57 -0.07 20.64 -2.48
C ASP A 57 -0.32 21.86 -1.57
N ASP A 58 0.75 22.57 -1.24
CA ASP A 58 0.71 23.79 -0.42
C ASP A 58 -0.17 24.89 -1.03
N ALA A 59 -0.37 24.90 -2.35
CA ALA A 59 -1.22 25.90 -3.01
C ALA A 59 -2.71 25.58 -2.92
N ASP A 60 -3.08 24.32 -2.66
CA ASP A 60 -4.47 23.85 -2.61
C ASP A 60 -5.01 23.83 -1.18
N TYR A 61 -4.23 23.31 -0.23
CA TYR A 61 -4.63 23.26 1.18
C TYR A 61 -3.47 23.43 2.15
N GLN A 62 -3.81 23.67 3.41
CA GLN A 62 -2.85 23.88 4.50
C GLN A 62 -3.19 22.95 5.66
N VAL A 63 -2.16 22.37 6.28
CA VAL A 63 -2.28 21.52 7.47
C VAL A 63 -2.22 22.36 8.75
N PRO A 64 -2.96 22.00 9.82
CA PRO A 64 -3.90 20.87 9.88
C PRO A 64 -5.21 21.15 9.13
N PHE A 65 -5.64 20.19 8.31
CA PHE A 65 -6.81 20.33 7.43
C PHE A 65 -8.02 19.55 7.96
N ALA A 66 -8.76 20.18 8.87
CA ALA A 66 -9.87 19.53 9.58
C ALA A 66 -11.12 19.36 8.69
N PHE A 67 -11.64 18.14 8.64
CA PHE A 67 -12.92 17.82 8.03
C PHE A 67 -14.08 18.37 8.88
N THR A 68 -15.01 19.08 8.25
CA THR A 68 -16.12 19.78 8.96
C THR A 68 -17.43 18.97 8.99
N GLY A 69 -17.45 17.80 8.37
CA GLY A 69 -18.60 16.89 8.38
C GLY A 69 -18.54 15.85 9.50
N LYS A 70 -19.43 14.86 9.42
CA LYS A 70 -19.44 13.70 10.32
C LYS A 70 -18.96 12.46 9.57
N ILE A 71 -18.00 11.75 10.14
CA ILE A 71 -17.55 10.45 9.65
C ILE A 71 -18.27 9.38 10.49
N ASP A 72 -19.22 8.65 9.89
CA ASP A 72 -19.96 7.61 10.62
C ASP A 72 -19.17 6.29 10.70
N LYS A 73 -18.44 5.92 9.65
CA LYS A 73 -17.69 4.66 9.59
C LYS A 73 -16.53 4.72 8.61
N ILE A 74 -15.38 4.17 9.02
CA ILE A 74 -14.25 3.86 8.15
C ILE A 74 -14.04 2.35 8.17
N THR A 75 -13.79 1.77 7.00
CA THR A 75 -13.47 0.33 6.87
C THR A 75 -12.19 0.19 6.05
N LEU A 76 -11.19 -0.50 6.61
CA LEU A 76 -9.99 -0.87 5.89
C LEU A 76 -10.01 -2.38 5.63
N THR A 77 -10.19 -2.76 4.37
CA THR A 77 -10.12 -4.15 3.93
C THR A 77 -8.75 -4.39 3.30
N ILE A 78 -7.99 -5.34 3.85
CA ILE A 78 -6.67 -5.69 3.33
C ILE A 78 -6.72 -7.10 2.77
N ASP A 79 -6.65 -7.21 1.44
CA ASP A 79 -6.43 -8.49 0.77
C ASP A 79 -4.92 -8.74 0.67
N ARG A 80 -4.41 -9.66 1.50
CA ARG A 80 -2.98 -9.98 1.54
C ARG A 80 -2.69 -11.05 0.49
N PRO A 81 -1.72 -10.84 -0.42
CA PRO A 81 -1.40 -11.82 -1.44
C PRO A 81 -1.03 -13.16 -0.80
N GLN A 82 -1.61 -14.24 -1.32
CA GLN A 82 -1.31 -15.62 -0.91
C GLN A 82 -0.37 -16.25 -1.93
N LEU A 83 0.59 -17.04 -1.45
CA LEU A 83 1.48 -17.79 -2.33
C LEU A 83 0.75 -19.01 -2.90
N SER A 84 1.11 -19.38 -4.14
CA SER A 84 0.76 -20.70 -4.66
C SER A 84 1.49 -21.80 -3.86
N ALA A 85 1.02 -23.05 -3.94
CA ALA A 85 1.72 -24.17 -3.31
C ALA A 85 3.13 -24.34 -3.89
N GLU A 86 3.30 -24.15 -5.20
CA GLU A 86 4.60 -24.21 -5.87
C GLU A 86 5.55 -23.11 -5.37
N ASP A 87 5.07 -21.86 -5.28
CA ASP A 87 5.87 -20.75 -4.76
C ASP A 87 6.19 -20.93 -3.28
N THR A 88 5.30 -21.58 -2.53
CA THR A 88 5.53 -21.92 -1.13
C THR A 88 6.67 -22.93 -0.98
N GLU A 89 6.69 -23.98 -1.82
CA GLU A 89 7.80 -24.95 -1.82
C GLU A 89 9.11 -24.34 -2.30
N LYS A 90 9.08 -23.45 -3.31
CA LYS A 90 10.24 -22.64 -3.69
C LYS A 90 10.73 -21.77 -2.52
N LEU A 91 9.83 -21.14 -1.74
CA LEU A 91 10.16 -20.38 -0.52
C LEU A 91 10.91 -21.26 0.49
N LYS A 92 10.37 -22.44 0.81
CA LYS A 92 10.96 -23.34 1.81
C LYS A 92 12.35 -23.81 1.39
N ALA A 93 12.54 -24.10 0.10
CA ALA A 93 13.84 -24.50 -0.44
C ALA A 93 14.86 -23.35 -0.40
N ALA A 94 14.45 -22.13 -0.74
CA ALA A 94 15.33 -20.94 -0.71
C ALA A 94 15.77 -20.58 0.72
N GLN A 95 14.88 -20.67 1.71
CA GLN A 95 15.22 -20.43 3.13
C GLN A 95 16.27 -21.42 3.66
N ARG A 96 16.19 -22.70 3.29
CA ARG A 96 17.15 -23.73 3.74
C ARG A 96 18.57 -23.53 3.19
N ASN A 97 18.72 -22.86 2.05
CA ASN A 97 20.00 -22.65 1.38
C ASN A 97 20.65 -21.29 1.68
N ASN A 98 20.04 -20.47 2.55
CA ASN A 98 20.58 -19.17 2.93
C ASN A 98 21.61 -19.32 4.07
N LYS A 99 22.90 -19.36 3.69
CA LYS A 99 24.07 -19.50 4.59
C LYS A 99 24.27 -18.32 5.56
N THR A 100 23.43 -17.29 5.54
CA THR A 100 23.47 -16.16 6.47
C THR A 100 22.68 -16.44 7.77
N SER A 101 22.11 -17.63 7.90
CA SER A 101 21.31 -18.04 9.07
C SER A 101 22.06 -18.97 10.04
N GLU A 102 23.36 -19.22 9.80
CA GLU A 102 24.29 -19.88 10.71
C GLU A 102 25.34 -18.88 11.21
#